data_AF-A0A483SPG9-F1
#
_entry.id   AF-A0A483SPG9-F1
#
_cell.length_a   1.000
_cell.length_b   1.000
_cell.length_c   1.000
_cell.angle_alpha   90.00
_cell.angle_beta   90.00
_cell.angle_gamma   90.00
#
_symmetry.space_group_name_H-M   'P 1'
#
loop_
_entity.id
_entity.type
_entity.pdbx_description
1 polymer ?
#
loop_
_entity_poly.entity_id
_entity_poly.type
_entity_poly.pdbx_seq_one_letter_code
_entity_poly.pdbx_strand_id
1 'polypeptide(L)'
;MVLTKCFFRRENLMASLLFCIVSYGLLSTWLYLVHSINEKVESTLPSSLLIRVLIIITALSFIIQKKPGVFKNFIAITFGLVLVFIHTIIVLHLLLNTFQ
;
A
#
# COMPACT_ATOMS: atom_id res chain seq x y z
N MET A 1 12.71 23.60 25.72
CA MET A 1 11.74 23.38 24.63
C MET A 1 12.50 22.83 23.41
N VAL A 2 12.71 21.51 23.39
CA VAL A 2 13.42 20.80 22.31
C VAL A 2 12.37 20.40 21.29
N LEU A 3 11.82 21.38 20.56
CA LEU A 3 10.87 21.10 19.49
C LEU A 3 11.51 21.49 18.16
N THR A 4 11.41 20.58 17.20
CA THR A 4 11.45 20.87 15.76
C THR A 4 12.77 21.33 15.17
N LYS A 5 13.82 20.50 15.27
CA LYS A 5 14.76 20.33 14.15
C LYS A 5 14.71 18.89 13.63
N CYS A 6 13.50 18.43 13.32
CA CYS A 6 13.39 17.27 12.44
C CYS A 6 13.69 17.77 11.03
N PHE A 7 14.97 17.71 10.64
CA PHE A 7 15.41 17.89 9.26
C PHE A 7 14.87 16.71 8.45
N PHE A 8 13.57 16.74 8.17
CA PHE A 8 12.97 15.80 7.23
C PHE A 8 13.54 16.12 5.87
N ARG A 9 14.23 15.16 5.26
CA ARG A 9 14.71 15.32 3.89
C ARG A 9 13.49 15.48 3.01
N ARG A 10 13.41 16.59 2.27
CA ARG A 10 12.27 16.97 1.41
C ARG A 10 11.77 15.83 0.53
N GLU A 11 12.70 15.02 0.03
CA GLU A 11 12.44 13.82 -0.79
C GLU A 11 11.55 12.78 -0.08
N ASN A 12 11.77 12.57 1.22
CA ASN A 12 11.02 11.58 1.99
C ASN A 12 9.63 12.08 2.36
N LEU A 13 9.48 13.39 2.57
CA LEU A 13 8.17 14.02 2.71
C LEU A 13 7.37 13.91 1.41
N MET A 14 8.01 14.16 0.26
CA MET A 14 7.35 13.97 -1.04
C MET A 14 6.93 12.52 -1.26
N ALA A 15 7.80 11.55 -0.94
CA ALA A 15 7.48 10.12 -1.05
C ALA A 15 6.32 9.72 -0.12
N SER A 16 6.30 10.21 1.12
CA SER A 16 5.22 9.95 2.09
C SER A 16 3.90 10.56 1.64
N LEU A 17 3.91 11.80 1.12
CA LEU A 17 2.72 12.44 0.56
C LEU A 17 2.18 11.70 -0.66
N LEU A 18 3.07 11.32 -1.60
CA LEU A 18 2.70 10.51 -2.76
C LEU A 18 2.09 9.18 -2.34
N PHE A 19 2.70 8.49 -1.37
CA PHE A 19 2.16 7.24 -0.82
C PHE A 19 0.76 7.45 -0.23
N CYS A 20 0.57 8.48 0.60
CA CYS A 20 -0.74 8.80 1.16
C CYS A 20 -1.80 9.05 0.09
N ILE A 21 -1.52 9.88 -0.92
CA ILE A 21 -2.48 10.20 -1.98
C ILE A 21 -2.86 8.93 -2.76
N VAL A 22 -1.86 8.13 -3.17
CA VAL A 22 -2.09 6.89 -3.93
C VAL A 22 -2.88 5.89 -3.11
N SER A 23 -2.49 5.63 -1.85
CA SER A 23 -3.19 4.71 -0.96
C SER A 23 -4.63 5.15 -0.70
N TYR A 24 -4.86 6.45 -0.47
CA TYR A 24 -6.20 6.96 -0.21
C TYR A 24 -7.09 6.90 -1.45
N GLY A 25 -6.52 7.20 -2.63
CA GLY A 25 -7.20 7.05 -3.92
C GLY A 25 -7.64 5.62 -4.17
N LEU A 26 -6.72 4.65 -4.04
CA LEU A 26 -7.02 3.22 -4.16
C LEU A 26 -8.10 2.76 -3.18
N LEU A 27 -8.01 3.19 -1.92
CA LEU A 27 -8.97 2.82 -0.88
C LEU A 27 -10.36 3.40 -1.16
N SER A 28 -10.43 4.64 -1.67
CA SER A 28 -11.68 5.28 -2.09
C SER A 28 -12.30 4.58 -3.30
N THR A 29 -11.51 4.24 -4.33
CA THR A 29 -11.99 3.48 -5.50
C THR A 29 -12.50 2.11 -5.08
N TRP A 30 -11.81 1.44 -4.16
CA TRP A 30 -12.27 0.16 -3.62
C TRP A 30 -13.60 0.28 -2.88
N LEU A 31 -13.75 1.26 -1.99
CA LEU A 31 -15.00 1.50 -1.28
C LEU A 31 -16.16 1.77 -2.25
N TYR A 32 -15.91 2.55 -3.31
CA TYR A 32 -16.88 2.79 -4.36
C TYR A 32 -17.29 1.50 -5.08
N LEU A 33 -16.32 0.63 -5.41
CA LEU A 33 -16.56 -0.65 -6.06
C LEU A 33 -17.39 -1.60 -5.16
N VAL A 34 -17.00 -1.75 -3.90
CA VAL A 34 -17.73 -2.58 -2.92
C VAL A 34 -19.17 -2.08 -2.74
N HIS A 35 -19.34 -0.77 -2.65
CA HIS A 35 -20.66 -0.16 -2.57
C HIS A 35 -21.50 -0.44 -3.83
N SER A 36 -20.87 -0.39 -5.02
CA SER A 36 -21.53 -0.71 -6.28
C SER A 36 -21.96 -2.18 -6.39
N ILE A 37 -21.25 -3.11 -5.74
CA ILE A 37 -21.58 -4.54 -5.74
C ILE A 37 -22.60 -4.87 -4.61
N ASN A 38 -23.02 -3.86 -3.84
CA ASN A 38 -23.92 -3.99 -2.70
C ASN A 38 -23.43 -4.99 -1.63
N GLU A 39 -22.12 -5.25 -1.62
CA GLU A 39 -21.48 -6.10 -0.63
C GLU A 39 -21.32 -5.31 0.67
N LYS A 40 -21.53 -5.97 1.83
CA LYS A 40 -21.35 -5.32 3.12
C LYS A 40 -19.91 -4.84 3.26
N VAL A 41 -19.74 -3.51 3.29
CA VAL A 41 -18.45 -2.84 3.39
C VAL A 41 -17.62 -3.33 4.59
N GLU A 42 -18.28 -3.81 5.65
CA GLU A 42 -17.68 -4.37 6.86
C GLU A 42 -16.93 -5.69 6.67
N SER A 43 -17.27 -6.50 5.65
CA SER A 43 -16.60 -7.80 5.41
C SER A 43 -15.38 -7.69 4.48
N THR A 44 -15.11 -6.50 3.93
CA THR A 44 -14.00 -6.34 2.98
C THR A 44 -12.72 -5.94 3.70
N LEU A 45 -11.65 -6.70 3.47
CA LEU A 45 -10.30 -6.45 4.02
C LEU A 45 -9.87 -4.96 3.96
N PRO A 46 -10.04 -4.23 2.83
CA PRO A 46 -9.59 -2.83 2.71
C PRO A 46 -10.34 -1.81 3.57
N SER A 47 -11.56 -2.15 4.01
CA SER A 47 -12.35 -1.33 4.93
C SER A 47 -11.85 -1.44 6.38
N SER A 48 -11.06 -2.48 6.67
CA SER A 48 -10.60 -2.76 8.03
C SER A 48 -9.75 -1.62 8.61
N LEU A 49 -9.94 -1.39 9.90
CA LEU A 49 -9.17 -0.42 10.67
C LEU A 49 -7.66 -0.74 10.65
N LEU A 50 -7.32 -2.03 10.51
CA LEU A 50 -5.95 -2.53 10.36
C LEU A 50 -5.24 -1.94 9.12
N ILE A 51 -5.88 -1.90 7.96
CA ILE A 51 -5.26 -1.35 6.74
C ILE A 51 -5.01 0.16 6.88
N ARG A 52 -5.95 0.89 7.51
CA ARG A 52 -5.76 2.32 7.80
C ARG A 52 -4.58 2.56 8.73
N VAL A 53 -4.44 1.75 9.77
CA VAL A 53 -3.29 1.81 10.71
C VAL A 53 -1.98 1.48 9.99
N LEU A 54 -1.96 0.46 9.13
CA LEU A 54 -0.78 0.09 8.34
C LEU A 54 -0.34 1.19 7.37
N ILE A 55 -1.29 1.89 6.74
CA ILE A 55 -0.99 3.06 5.88
C ILE A 55 -0.31 4.16 6.69
N ILE A 56 -0.80 4.47 7.90
CA ILE A 56 -0.21 5.49 8.78
C ILE A 56 1.20 5.08 9.22
N ILE A 57 1.39 3.82 9.64
CA ILE A 57 2.71 3.29 10.03
C ILE A 57 3.69 3.37 8.86
N THR A 58 3.24 3.05 7.64
CA THR A 58 4.06 3.11 6.44
C THR A 58 4.44 4.56 6.09
N ALA A 59 3.48 5.49 6.15
CA ALA A 59 3.70 6.92 5.93
C ALA A 59 4.71 7.51 6.93
N LEU A 60 4.60 7.15 8.22
CA LEU A 60 5.56 7.52 9.27
C LEU A 60 6.94 6.90 9.05
N SER A 61 6.98 5.65 8.56
CA SER A 61 8.24 4.97 8.26
C SER A 61 9.00 5.64 7.10
N PHE A 62 8.31 6.18 6.09
CA PHE A 62 8.97 7.00 5.06
C PHE A 62 9.59 8.27 5.63
N ILE A 63 8.88 8.90 6.56
CA ILE A 63 9.27 10.16 7.21
C ILE A 63 10.51 9.96 8.13
N ILE A 64 10.56 8.86 8.89
CA ILE A 64 11.65 8.55 9.84
C ILE A 64 12.94 8.10 9.15
N GLN A 65 12.89 7.62 7.90
CA GLN A 65 14.07 7.09 7.23
C GLN A 65 15.12 8.16 6.92
N LYS A 66 16.38 7.90 7.28
CA LYS A 66 17.53 8.79 7.00
C LYS A 66 18.17 8.58 5.62
N LYS A 67 18.04 7.39 5.02
CA LYS A 67 18.74 7.04 3.76
C LYS A 67 18.06 7.67 2.51
N PRO A 68 18.81 8.20 1.53
CA PRO A 68 18.31 8.59 0.21
C PRO A 68 17.95 7.37 -0.64
N GLY A 69 16.91 7.52 -1.48
CA GLY A 69 16.50 6.47 -2.42
C GLY A 69 15.53 5.40 -1.88
N VAL A 70 14.99 5.56 -0.67
CA VAL A 70 14.02 4.61 -0.09
C VAL A 70 12.82 4.37 -1.00
N PHE A 71 12.35 5.40 -1.71
CA PHE A 71 11.23 5.29 -2.64
C PHE A 71 11.55 4.34 -3.82
N LYS A 72 12.80 4.35 -4.31
CA LYS A 72 13.25 3.39 -5.35
C LYS A 72 13.21 1.96 -4.83
N ASN A 73 13.72 1.72 -3.63
CA ASN A 73 13.70 0.38 -3.02
C ASN A 73 12.26 -0.07 -2.75
N PHE A 74 11.42 0.83 -2.27
CA PHE A 74 10.01 0.54 -2.03
C PHE A 74 9.30 0.17 -3.33
N ILE A 75 9.46 0.95 -4.40
CA ILE A 75 8.92 0.63 -5.73
C ILE A 75 9.41 -0.75 -6.20
N ALA A 76 10.70 -1.04 -6.07
CA ALA A 76 11.26 -2.33 -6.47
C ALA A 76 10.64 -3.49 -5.69
N ILE A 77 10.48 -3.34 -4.37
CA ILE A 77 9.85 -4.36 -3.51
C ILE A 77 8.36 -4.52 -3.88
N THR A 78 7.62 -3.43 -4.04
CA THR A 78 6.20 -3.48 -4.44
C THR A 78 6.03 -4.15 -5.79
N PHE A 79 6.86 -3.79 -6.77
CA PHE A 79 6.82 -4.39 -8.10
C PHE A 79 7.14 -5.89 -8.07
N GLY A 80 8.16 -6.28 -7.29
CA GLY A 80 8.49 -7.68 -7.06
C GLY A 80 7.34 -8.46 -6.42
N LEU A 81 6.67 -7.88 -5.43
CA LEU A 81 5.53 -8.50 -4.76
C LEU A 81 4.33 -8.69 -5.71
N VAL A 82 4.04 -7.69 -6.55
CA VAL A 82 2.98 -7.78 -7.57
C VAL A 82 3.28 -8.88 -8.59
N LEU A 83 4.53 -8.98 -9.05
CA LEU A 83 4.95 -10.07 -9.96
C LEU A 83 4.75 -11.45 -9.33
N VAL A 84 5.18 -11.63 -8.08
CA VAL A 84 4.99 -12.89 -7.35
C VAL A 84 3.51 -13.22 -7.18
N PHE A 85 2.68 -12.22 -6.88
CA PHE A 85 1.24 -12.38 -6.75
C PHE A 85 0.58 -12.83 -8.06
N ILE A 86 0.88 -12.15 -9.17
CA ILE A 86 0.39 -12.53 -10.51
C ILE A 86 0.86 -13.94 -10.87
N HIS A 87 2.13 -14.25 -10.63
CA HIS A 87 2.67 -15.58 -10.91
C HIS A 87 1.95 -16.67 -10.12
N THR A 88 1.67 -16.41 -8.84
CA THR A 88 0.92 -17.34 -7.97
C THR A 88 -0.49 -17.58 -8.51
N ILE A 89 -1.19 -16.53 -8.96
CA ILE A 89 -2.52 -16.66 -9.57
C ILE A 89 -2.46 -17.53 -10.83
N ILE A 90 -1.49 -17.29 -11.71
CA ILE A 90 -1.33 -18.05 -12.96
C ILE A 90 -1.07 -19.53 -12.65
N VAL A 91 -0.14 -19.82 -11.74
CA VAL A 91 0.19 -21.19 -11.34
C VAL A 91 -1.03 -21.88 -10.73
N LEU A 92 -1.75 -21.21 -9.82
CA LEU A 92 -2.96 -21.74 -9.21
C LEU A 92 -4.05 -22.02 -10.25
N HIS A 93 -4.26 -21.09 -11.19
CA HIS A 93 -5.24 -21.24 -12.26
C HIS A 93 -4.89 -22.43 -13.18
N LEU A 94 -3.62 -22.55 -13.58
CA LEU A 94 -3.15 -23.67 -14.39
C LEU A 94 -3.34 -24.99 -13.64
N LEU A 95 -2.97 -25.04 -12.36
CA LEU A 95 -3.11 -26.20 -11.51
C LEU A 95 -4.58 -26.62 -11.41
N LEU A 96 -5.49 -25.71 -11.07
CA LEU A 96 -6.93 -25.98 -11.02
C LEU A 96 -7.49 -26.48 -12.35
N ASN A 97 -7.07 -25.88 -13.47
CA ASN A 97 -7.50 -26.30 -14.80
C ASN A 97 -6.92 -27.66 -15.24
N THR A 98 -5.84 -28.14 -14.60
CA THR A 98 -5.25 -29.46 -14.89
C THR A 98 -5.85 -30.55 -14.00
N PHE A 99 -6.40 -30.19 -12.84
CA PHE A 99 -7.07 -31.10 -11.89
C PHE A 99 -8.59 -31.18 -12.07
N GLN A 100 -9.18 -30.38 -12.96
CA GLN A 100 -10.59 -30.40 -13.35
C GLN A 100 -10.79 -31.21 -14.64
#